data_AF-A0A816QFW9-F1
#
_entry.id   AF-A0A816QFW9-F1
#
_cell.length_a   1.000
_cell.length_b   1.000
_cell.length_c   1.000
_cell.angle_alpha   90.00
_cell.angle_beta   90.00
_cell.angle_gamma   90.00
#
_symmetry.space_group_name_H-M   'P 1'
#
loop_
_entity.id
_entity.type
_entity.pdbx_description
1 polymer ?
#
loop_
_entity_poly.entity_id
_entity_poly.type
_entity_poly.pdbx_seq_one_letter_code
_entity_poly.pdbx_strand_id
1 'polypeptide(L)' 'RSFKEKRSAYAPEAGMRYDGVYRIEKCWLKVGVQGSFKVYCYLFVRCDNKPAPWTSDEHGDRSRPLPKLEGNRHV' A
#
# COMPACT_ATOMS: atom_id res chain seq x y z
N ARG A 1 4.32 -6.97 -1.61
CA ARG A 1 4.16 -6.11 -2.81
C ARG A 1 5.13 -6.49 -3.92
N SER A 2 4.89 -6.04 -5.17
CA SER A 2 5.72 -6.30 -6.36
C SER A 2 6.46 -5.05 -6.83
N PHE A 3 7.68 -5.20 -7.37
CA PHE A 3 8.39 -4.12 -8.07
C PHE A 3 7.65 -3.59 -9.31
N LYS A 4 6.72 -4.37 -9.88
CA LYS A 4 5.88 -3.91 -11.01
C LYS A 4 4.90 -2.80 -10.62
N GLU A 5 4.59 -2.65 -9.32
CA GLU A 5 3.66 -1.63 -8.82
C GLU A 5 4.36 -0.26 -8.73
N LYS A 6 4.46 0.44 -9.86
CA LYS A 6 5.21 1.69 -9.98
C LYS A 6 4.59 2.89 -9.27
N ARG A 7 3.31 2.83 -8.90
CA ARG A 7 2.61 3.97 -8.27
C ARG A 7 2.72 3.96 -6.74
N SER A 8 3.18 2.86 -6.16
CA SER A 8 3.30 2.70 -4.71
C SER A 8 4.69 3.10 -4.24
N ALA A 9 4.79 4.13 -3.39
CA ALA A 9 6.03 4.48 -2.67
C ALA A 9 6.57 3.32 -1.79
N TYR A 10 5.75 2.30 -1.52
CA TYR A 10 6.12 1.11 -0.75
C TYR A 10 6.53 -0.10 -1.60
N ALA A 11 6.56 0.01 -2.93
CA ALA A 11 6.98 -1.10 -3.78
C ALA A 11 8.49 -1.42 -3.56
N PRO A 12 8.90 -2.70 -3.53
CA PRO A 12 10.32 -3.04 -3.43
C PRO A 12 11.06 -2.67 -4.73
N GLU A 13 12.36 -2.43 -4.66
CA GLU A 13 13.22 -2.12 -5.82
C GLU A 13 13.38 -3.28 -6.81
N ALA A 14 13.20 -4.52 -6.35
CA ALA A 14 13.25 -5.71 -7.20
C ALA A 14 12.34 -6.82 -6.65
N GLY A 15 11.89 -7.69 -7.55
CA GLY A 15 11.17 -8.92 -7.21
C GLY A 15 9.82 -8.72 -6.51
N MET A 16 9.56 -9.61 -5.54
CA MET A 16 8.37 -9.65 -4.70
C MET A 16 8.80 -9.65 -3.23
N ARG A 17 8.15 -8.83 -2.40
CA ARG A 17 8.40 -8.75 -0.96
C ARG A 17 7.15 -9.10 -0.17
N TYR A 18 7.28 -9.93 0.86
CA TYR A 18 6.22 -10.15 1.84
C TYR A 18 6.18 -8.98 2.84
N ASP A 19 5.04 -8.32 2.99
CA ASP A 19 4.90 -7.10 3.81
C ASP A 19 4.13 -7.32 5.14
N GLY A 20 3.83 -8.58 5.47
CA GLY A 20 3.07 -8.97 6.66
C GLY A 20 1.58 -9.20 6.41
N VAL A 21 0.87 -9.51 7.51
CA VAL A 21 -0.58 -9.79 7.53
C VAL A 21 -1.41 -8.50 7.60
N TYR A 22 -2.53 -8.48 6.88
CA TYR A 22 -3.50 -7.39 6.86
C TYR A 22 -4.92 -7.92 7.09
N ARG A 23 -5.75 -7.12 7.75
CA ARG A 23 -7.20 -7.35 7.89
C ARG A 23 -7.98 -6.36 7.04
N ILE A 24 -9.18 -6.74 6.63
CA ILE A 24 -10.12 -5.85 5.93
C ILE A 24 -10.92 -5.09 6.98
N GLU A 25 -10.81 -3.77 6.97
CA GLU A 25 -11.53 -2.87 7.89
C GLU A 25 -12.88 -2.42 7.30
N LYS A 26 -12.93 -2.15 5.99
CA LYS A 26 -14.15 -1.72 5.30
C LYS A 26 -14.24 -2.36 3.92
N CYS A 27 -15.46 -2.62 3.47
CA CYS A 27 -15.81 -3.04 2.12
C CYS A 27 -16.96 -2.17 1.62
N TRP A 28 -16.86 -1.63 0.40
CA TRP A 28 -17.92 -0.82 -0.21
C TRP A 28 -17.89 -0.90 -1.73
N LEU A 29 -18.99 -0.51 -2.36
CA LEU A 29 -19.12 -0.44 -3.80
C LEU A 29 -18.89 0.99 -4.27
N LYS A 30 -18.14 1.17 -5.37
CA LYS A 30 -18.02 2.47 -6.04
C LYS A 30 -18.11 2.33 -7.55
N VAL A 31 -18.41 3.42 -8.26
CA VAL A 31 -18.29 3.44 -9.72
C VAL A 31 -16.81 3.42 -10.10
N GLY A 32 -16.43 2.54 -11.02
CA GLY A 32 -15.06 2.40 -11.51
C GLY A 32 -14.61 3.65 -12.28
N VAL A 33 -13.30 3.79 -12.51
CA VAL A 33 -12.72 4.99 -13.15
C VAL A 33 -13.30 5.23 -14.56
N GLN A 34 -13.68 4.17 -15.27
CA GLN A 34 -14.31 4.24 -16.59
C GLN A 34 -15.83 4.57 -16.56
N GLY A 35 -16.44 4.72 -15.39
CA GLY A 35 -17.83 5.16 -15.23
C GLY A 35 -18.92 4.11 -15.47
N SER A 36 -18.61 3.04 -16.22
CA SER A 36 -19.62 2.06 -16.66
C SER A 36 -19.86 0.90 -15.68
N PHE A 37 -18.83 0.46 -14.96
CA PHE A 37 -18.92 -0.70 -14.07
C PHE A 37 -18.72 -0.32 -12.61
N LYS A 38 -19.41 -1.03 -11.72
CA LYS A 38 -19.19 -0.93 -10.27
C LYS A 38 -18.01 -1.82 -9.86
N VAL A 39 -17.22 -1.34 -8.91
CA VAL A 39 -16.06 -2.05 -8.35
C VAL A 39 -16.18 -2.12 -6.83
N TYR A 40 -15.85 -3.26 -6.26
CA TYR A 40 -15.71 -3.41 -4.81
C TYR A 40 -14.36 -2.85 -4.37
N CYS A 41 -14.39 -2.00 -3.35
CA CYS A 41 -13.21 -1.43 -2.72
C CYS A 41 -13.09 -1.96 -1.30
N TYR A 42 -11.85 -2.22 -0.90
CA TYR A 42 -11.50 -2.75 0.40
C TYR A 42 -10.46 -1.84 1.06
N LEU A 43 -10.65 -1.53 2.34
CA LEU A 43 -9.65 -0.87 3.16
C LEU A 43 -8.88 -1.93 3.93
N PHE A 44 -7.60 -2.13 3.58
CA PHE A 44 -6.72 -3.03 4.29
C PHE A 44 -5.94 -2.28 5.38
N VAL A 45 -5.91 -2.84 6.59
CA VAL A 45 -5.15 -2.32 7.73
C VAL A 45 -4.17 -3.40 8.18
N ARG A 46 -2.89 -3.03 8.36
CA ARG A 46 -1.85 -3.97 8.79
C ARG A 46 -2.13 -4.46 10.22
N CYS A 47 -1.93 -5.74 10.49
CA CYS A 47 -2.16 -6.36 11.80
C CYS A 47 -1.13 -7.46 12.09
N ASP A 48 0.13 -7.21 11.73
CA ASP A 48 1.24 -8.13 11.94
C ASP A 48 2.10 -7.62 13.10
N ASN A 49 2.50 -8.52 14.01
CA ASN A 49 3.33 -8.19 15.16
C ASN A 49 4.77 -7.84 14.78
N LYS A 50 5.26 -8.33 13.63
CA LYS A 50 6.58 -7.96 13.13
C LYS A 50 6.53 -6.53 12.58
N PRO A 51 7.61 -5.75 12.68
CA PRO A 51 7.65 -4.42 12.05
C PRO A 51 7.48 -4.54 10.54
N ALA A 52 6.90 -3.52 9.91
CA ALA A 52 6.79 -3.51 8.46
C ALA A 52 8.20 -3.42 7.84
N PRO A 53 8.43 -3.98 6.64
CA PRO A 53 9.77 -3.99 6.01
C PRO A 53 10.37 -2.61 5.70
N TRP A 54 9.59 -1.55 5.88
CA TRP A 54 9.93 -0.16 5.59
C TRP A 54 9.95 0.72 6.86
N THR A 55 9.79 0.12 8.04
CA THR A 55 9.89 0.78 9.34
C THR A 55 11.14 0.28 10.06
N SER A 56 11.84 1.13 10.82
CA SER A 56 12.87 0.64 11.74
C SER A 56 12.22 -0.16 12.88
N ASP A 57 12.96 -1.13 13.42
CA ASP A 57 12.55 -1.88 14.62
C ASP A 57 12.25 -0.94 15.80
N GLU A 58 12.89 0.23 15.83
CA GLU A 58 12.70 1.26 16.87
C GLU A 58 11.36 2.00 16.81
N HIS A 59 10.69 2.04 15.65
CA HIS A 59 9.52 2.91 15.46
C HIS A 59 8.23 2.15 15.15
N GLY A 60 8.31 0.88 14.74
CA GLY A 60 7.13 0.05 14.45
C GLY A 60 6.14 0.71 13.47
N ASP A 61 4.87 0.29 13.49
CA ASP A 61 3.79 0.84 12.64
C ASP A 61 3.28 2.23 13.08
N ARG A 62 4.16 3.09 13.64
CA ARG A 62 3.80 4.49 13.93
C ARG A 62 3.60 5.28 12.62
N SER A 63 2.74 6.29 12.66
CA SER A 63 2.56 7.21 11.53
C SER A 63 3.90 7.87 11.19
N ARG A 64 4.34 7.76 9.94
CA ARG A 64 5.61 8.35 9.48
C ARG A 64 5.42 9.13 8.19
N PRO A 65 6.32 10.10 7.89
CA PRO A 65 6.31 10.79 6.61
C PRO A 65 6.43 9.78 5.47
N LEU A 66 5.60 9.93 4.44
CA LEU A 66 5.71 9.10 3.25
C LEU A 66 7.11 9.29 2.63
N PRO A 67 7.74 8.22 2.09
CA PRO A 67 8.99 8.38 1.35
C PRO A 67 8.83 9.46 0.28
N LYS A 68 9.86 10.30 0.10
CA LYS A 68 9.87 11.29 -0.97
C LYS A 68 9.82 10.53 -2.30
N LEU A 69 8.74 10.71 -3.04
CA LEU A 69 8.63 10.21 -4.40
C LEU A 69 9.63 11.01 -5.25
N GLU A 70 10.68 10.36 -5.75
CA GLU A 70 11.56 11.00 -6.73
C GLU A 70 10.82 11.13 -8.08
N GLY A 71 10.51 12.38 -8.44
CA GLY A 71 10.47 12.89 -9.82
C GLY A 71 9.48 12.27 -10.82
N ASN A 72 8.33 12.97 -10.99
CA ASN A 72 7.45 13.07 -12.17
C ASN A 72 6.65 11.80 -12.59
N ARG A 73 5.35 11.86 -12.87
CA ARG A 73 4.59 12.81 -13.72
C ARG A 73 3.17 12.93 -13.16
N HIS A 74 2.67 14.14 -12.90
CA HIS A 74 1.59 14.77 -13.69
C HIS A 74 0.61 13.78 -14.34
N VAL A 75 -0.67 14.00 -13.97
CA VAL A 75 -1.94 13.38 -14.41
C VAL A 75 -2.29 12.01 -13.83
#